data_AF-X1KH52-F1
#
_entry.id   AF-X1KH52-F1
#
_cell.length_a   1.000
_cell.length_b   1.000
_cell.length_c   1.000
_cell.angle_alpha   90.00
_cell.angle_beta   90.00
_cell.angle_gamma   90.00
#
_symmetry.space_group_name_H-M   'P 1'
#
loop_
_entity.id
_entity.type
_entity.pdbx_description
1 polymer ?
#
loop_
_entity_poly.entity_id
_entity_poly.type
_entity_poly.pdbx_seq_one_letter_code
_entity_poly.pdbx_strand_id
1 'polypeptide(L)'
;MKNKTTSIKKPISPVILVFLFLIVSCTPYYIASNFNSRTAKHTKVAVLPFEILFIGRMPADLTEEDILEIEEAEAVVFQVSFYNEILRSTKNGRRPIGVDLQHYDETLDLLNKNDIGIRESWRTDPKELAAILGV
;
A
#
# COMPACT_ATOMS: atom_id res chain seq x y z
N MET A 1 -66.72 35.05 30.45
CA MET A 1 -66.34 34.20 29.29
C MET A 1 -64.94 33.64 29.53
N LYS A 2 -64.80 32.31 29.64
CA LYS A 2 -63.51 31.60 29.80
C LYS A 2 -63.34 30.68 28.59
N ASN A 3 -62.40 30.99 27.69
CA ASN A 3 -62.02 30.09 26.60
C ASN A 3 -60.87 29.19 27.05
N LYS A 4 -61.11 27.88 27.05
CA LYS A 4 -60.08 26.85 27.25
C LYS A 4 -59.53 26.45 25.87
N THR A 5 -58.25 26.68 25.64
CA THR A 5 -57.48 26.05 24.55
C THR A 5 -57.03 24.66 24.99
N THR A 6 -57.58 23.63 24.35
CA THR A 6 -57.18 22.23 24.51
C THR A 6 -55.96 21.93 23.64
N SER A 7 -54.83 21.60 24.26
CA SER A 7 -53.59 21.15 23.60
C SER A 7 -53.64 19.63 23.42
N ILE A 8 -53.69 19.17 22.16
CA ILE A 8 -53.71 17.75 21.80
C ILE A 8 -52.25 17.27 21.67
N LYS A 9 -51.75 16.56 22.69
CA LYS A 9 -50.45 15.87 22.65
C LYS A 9 -50.62 14.53 21.93
N LYS A 10 -50.11 14.40 20.69
CA LYS A 10 -50.07 13.12 19.96
C LYS A 10 -48.86 12.30 20.42
N PRO A 11 -49.02 11.01 20.77
CA PRO A 11 -47.90 10.17 21.18
C PRO A 11 -47.04 9.84 19.95
N ILE A 12 -45.75 10.17 20.04
CA ILE A 12 -44.75 9.84 19.01
C ILE A 12 -44.55 8.32 19.06
N SER A 13 -44.77 7.65 17.93
CA SER A 13 -44.63 6.19 17.80
C SER A 13 -43.16 5.76 17.99
N PRO A 14 -42.89 4.69 18.76
CA PRO A 14 -41.52 4.22 19.03
C PRO A 14 -40.75 3.81 17.76
N VAL A 15 -41.45 3.54 16.65
CA VAL A 15 -40.86 3.22 15.35
C VAL A 15 -40.06 4.38 14.77
N ILE A 16 -40.49 5.63 14.99
CA ILE A 16 -39.81 6.83 14.49
C ILE A 16 -38.49 7.04 15.22
N LEU A 17 -38.43 6.69 16.51
CA LEU A 17 -37.21 6.82 17.31
C LEU A 17 -36.15 5.81 16.86
N VAL A 18 -36.55 4.57 16.54
CA VAL A 18 -35.63 3.53 16.01
C VAL A 18 -35.08 3.92 14.64
N PHE A 19 -35.91 4.51 13.78
CA PHE A 19 -35.47 4.96 12.46
C PHE A 19 -34.43 6.10 12.53
N LEU A 20 -34.52 6.96 13.56
CA LEU A 20 -33.56 8.04 13.80
C LEU A 20 -32.18 7.54 14.24
N PHE A 21 -32.09 6.37 14.88
CA PHE A 21 -30.80 5.79 15.26
C PHE A 21 -30.04 5.20 14.07
N LEU A 22 -30.73 4.76 13.00
CA LEU A 22 -30.09 4.15 11.84
C LEU A 22 -29.31 5.17 10.98
N ILE A 23 -29.73 6.44 10.96
CA ILE A 23 -29.06 7.49 10.17
C ILE A 23 -27.79 8.04 10.81
N VAL A 24 -27.51 7.75 12.09
CA VAL A 24 -26.31 8.24 12.81
C VAL A 24 -25.10 7.31 12.63
N SER A 25 -25.28 6.12 12.05
CA SER A 25 -24.20 5.13 11.86
C SER A 25 -23.23 5.45 10.70
N CYS A 26 -23.44 6.54 9.97
CA CYS A 26 -22.54 6.96 8.89
C CYS A 26 -21.34 7.70 9.51
N THR A 27 -20.30 6.95 9.89
CA THR A 27 -19.04 7.53 10.34
C THR A 27 -18.25 8.04 9.13
N PRO A 28 -17.72 9.27 9.16
CA PRO A 28 -16.73 9.67 8.16
C PRO A 28 -15.52 8.75 8.30
N TYR A 29 -15.02 8.25 7.18
CA TYR A 29 -13.75 7.51 7.13
C TYR A 29 -12.67 8.37 7.82
N TYR A 30 -12.09 7.86 8.91
CA TYR A 30 -11.13 8.64 9.69
C TYR A 30 -9.87 8.89 8.86
N ILE A 31 -9.71 10.13 8.41
CA ILE A 31 -8.47 10.62 7.82
C ILE A 31 -7.84 11.54 8.86
N ALA A 32 -6.62 11.22 9.29
CA ALA A 32 -5.89 12.07 10.22
C ALA A 32 -5.79 13.49 9.63
N SER A 33 -6.06 14.52 10.44
CA SER A 33 -6.08 15.93 10.00
C SER A 33 -4.77 16.41 9.35
N ASN A 34 -3.67 15.71 9.61
CA ASN A 34 -2.33 15.98 9.07
C ASN A 34 -1.92 15.03 7.94
N PHE A 35 -2.84 14.23 7.38
CA PHE A 35 -2.51 13.29 6.32
C PHE A 35 -2.05 14.06 5.06
N ASN A 36 -2.90 14.94 4.54
CA ASN A 36 -2.62 15.72 3.32
C ASN A 36 -1.41 16.66 3.44
N SER A 37 -1.16 17.22 4.63
CA SER A 37 0.00 18.11 4.87
C SER A 37 1.31 17.34 5.00
N ARG A 38 1.26 16.06 5.39
CA ARG A 38 2.42 15.18 5.41
C ARG A 38 2.71 14.62 4.02
N THR A 39 1.72 14.07 3.31
CA THR A 39 1.92 13.44 1.98
C THR A 39 2.27 14.41 0.85
N ALA A 40 1.94 15.70 0.95
CA ALA A 40 2.20 16.69 -0.11
C ALA A 40 3.69 16.92 -0.48
N LYS A 41 4.64 16.41 0.31
CA LYS A 41 6.08 16.55 0.06
C LYS A 41 6.85 15.22 -0.05
N HIS A 42 6.17 14.07 -0.04
CA HIS A 42 6.88 12.80 -0.12
C HIS A 42 7.41 12.58 -1.53
N THR A 43 8.72 12.39 -1.64
CA THR A 43 9.32 11.80 -2.83
C THR A 43 8.83 10.35 -2.92
N LYS A 44 8.31 9.94 -4.07
CA LYS A 44 7.95 8.54 -4.32
C LYS A 44 9.25 7.78 -4.60
N VAL A 45 9.38 6.56 -4.09
CA VAL A 45 10.54 5.70 -4.37
C VAL A 45 10.06 4.29 -4.67
N ALA A 46 10.72 3.62 -5.60
CA ALA A 46 10.48 2.23 -5.92
C ALA A 46 11.57 1.34 -5.30
N VAL A 47 11.18 0.18 -4.80
CA VAL A 47 12.10 -0.90 -4.46
C VAL A 47 12.15 -1.83 -5.67
N LEU A 48 13.33 -2.06 -6.23
CA LEU A 48 13.54 -3.00 -7.33
C LEU A 48 13.73 -4.44 -6.81
N PRO A 49 13.47 -5.46 -7.63
CA PRO A 49 13.94 -6.82 -7.38
C PRO A 49 15.46 -6.85 -7.18
N PHE A 50 15.94 -7.60 -6.20
CA PHE A 50 17.35 -7.62 -5.84
C PHE A 50 18.14 -8.58 -6.72
N GLU A 51 19.41 -8.28 -6.99
CA GLU A 51 20.33 -9.24 -7.58
C GLU A 51 20.65 -10.33 -6.55
N ILE A 52 20.11 -11.53 -6.78
CA ILE A 52 20.37 -12.72 -5.96
C ILE A 52 21.37 -13.59 -6.70
N LEU A 53 22.40 -14.04 -5.98
CA LEU A 53 23.44 -14.92 -6.49
C LEU A 53 23.46 -16.20 -5.65
N PHE A 54 23.15 -17.32 -6.28
CA PHE A 54 23.23 -18.62 -5.61
C PHE A 54 24.67 -19.12 -5.63
N ILE A 55 25.34 -19.10 -4.47
CA ILE A 55 26.76 -19.48 -4.34
C ILE A 55 26.96 -20.65 -3.37
N GLY A 56 28.00 -21.47 -3.62
CA GLY A 56 28.42 -22.54 -2.72
C GLY A 56 28.19 -23.95 -3.28
N ARG A 57 27.81 -24.89 -2.42
CA ARG A 57 27.52 -26.28 -2.83
C ARG A 57 26.09 -26.37 -3.36
N MET A 58 25.96 -26.35 -4.68
CA MET A 58 24.69 -26.57 -5.35
C MET A 58 24.31 -28.06 -5.32
N PRO A 59 23.01 -28.38 -5.20
CA PRO A 59 22.50 -29.72 -5.49
C PRO A 59 22.95 -30.18 -6.89
N ALA A 60 23.27 -31.47 -7.01
CA ALA A 60 23.84 -32.01 -8.25
C ALA A 60 22.81 -32.13 -9.41
N ASP A 61 21.53 -31.96 -9.08
CA ASP A 61 20.38 -32.13 -9.95
C ASP A 61 19.80 -30.81 -10.49
N LEU A 62 20.32 -29.65 -10.07
CA LEU A 62 19.89 -28.36 -10.62
C LEU A 62 20.57 -28.07 -11.95
N THR A 63 19.76 -27.72 -12.95
CA THR A 63 20.24 -27.16 -14.21
C THR A 63 20.57 -25.67 -14.05
N GLU A 64 21.26 -25.10 -15.04
CA GLU A 64 21.51 -23.66 -15.04
C GLU A 64 20.19 -22.89 -15.11
N GLU A 65 19.23 -23.37 -15.89
CA GLU A 65 17.89 -22.81 -16.00
C GLU A 65 17.15 -22.82 -14.66
N ASP A 66 17.24 -23.90 -13.89
CA ASP A 66 16.62 -23.98 -12.56
C ASP A 66 17.23 -22.94 -11.61
N ILE A 67 18.56 -22.75 -11.66
CA ILE A 67 19.25 -21.75 -10.84
C ILE A 67 18.76 -20.35 -11.20
N LEU A 68 18.61 -20.06 -12.49
CA LEU A 68 18.10 -18.77 -12.96
C LEU A 68 16.68 -18.50 -12.45
N GLU A 69 15.79 -19.49 -12.57
CA GLU A 69 14.41 -19.39 -12.08
C GLU A 69 14.36 -19.17 -10.56
N ILE A 70 15.20 -19.89 -9.80
CA ILE A 70 15.32 -19.74 -8.35
C ILE A 70 15.79 -18.33 -7.99
N GLU A 71 16.84 -17.82 -8.64
CA GLU A 71 17.36 -16.48 -8.35
C GLU A 71 16.33 -15.38 -8.64
N GLU A 72 15.60 -15.47 -9.76
CA GLU A 72 14.55 -14.51 -10.09
C GLU A 72 13.35 -14.59 -9.13
N ALA A 73 12.94 -15.80 -8.75
CA ALA A 73 11.88 -16.00 -7.77
C ALA A 73 12.28 -15.44 -6.39
N GLU A 74 13.50 -15.71 -5.94
CA GLU A 74 14.03 -15.19 -4.67
C GLU A 74 14.17 -13.66 -4.71
N ALA A 75 14.56 -13.07 -5.84
CA ALA A 75 14.65 -11.62 -6.00
C ALA A 75 13.31 -10.92 -5.72
N VAL A 76 12.21 -11.48 -6.25
CA VAL A 76 10.85 -10.97 -6.00
C VAL A 76 10.43 -11.19 -4.55
N VAL A 77 10.68 -12.38 -3.99
CA VAL A 77 10.35 -12.66 -2.58
C VAL A 77 11.08 -11.72 -1.63
N PHE A 78 12.34 -11.41 -1.92
CA PHE A 78 13.13 -10.50 -1.12
C PHE A 78 12.65 -9.05 -1.25
N GLN A 79 12.26 -8.61 -2.46
CA GLN A 79 11.61 -7.32 -2.69
C GLN A 79 10.37 -7.14 -1.81
N VAL A 80 9.47 -8.13 -1.80
CA VAL A 80 8.25 -8.11 -0.98
C VAL A 80 8.58 -8.06 0.51
N SER A 81 9.54 -8.87 0.95
CA SER A 81 9.97 -8.91 2.34
C SER A 81 10.56 -7.57 2.80
N PHE A 82 11.40 -6.96 1.97
CA PHE A 82 12.02 -5.67 2.25
C PHE A 82 10.99 -4.54 2.29
N TYR A 83 10.09 -4.48 1.32
CA TYR A 83 8.98 -3.52 1.30
C TYR A 83 8.17 -3.58 2.60
N ASN A 84 7.78 -4.78 3.01
CA ASN A 84 7.00 -5.00 4.23
C ASN A 84 7.78 -4.62 5.50
N GLU A 85 9.08 -4.92 5.55
CA GLU A 85 9.92 -4.53 6.68
C GLU A 85 10.05 -3.01 6.80
N ILE A 86 10.21 -2.30 5.68
CA ILE A 86 10.25 -0.85 5.68
C ILE A 86 8.94 -0.29 6.25
N LEU A 87 7.79 -0.74 5.76
CA LEU A 87 6.49 -0.30 6.28
C LEU A 87 6.33 -0.64 7.77
N ARG A 88 6.75 -1.82 8.20
CA ARG A 88 6.71 -2.22 9.62
C ARG A 88 7.58 -1.31 10.49
N SER A 89 8.76 -0.94 10.02
CA SER A 89 9.72 -0.12 10.75
C SER A 89 9.20 1.30 11.04
N THR A 90 8.32 1.82 10.18
CA THR A 90 7.78 3.19 10.29
C THR A 90 6.54 3.30 11.17
N LYS A 91 5.82 2.18 11.38
CA LYS A 91 4.52 2.12 12.07
C LYS A 91 4.55 2.62 13.52
N ASN A 92 5.67 2.49 14.22
CA ASN A 92 5.78 2.85 15.64
C ASN A 92 6.09 4.33 15.90
N GLY A 93 6.08 5.20 14.87
CA GLY A 93 6.22 6.65 15.00
C GLY A 93 7.59 7.16 15.46
N ARG A 94 8.49 6.27 15.88
CA ARG A 94 9.85 6.63 16.33
C ARG A 94 10.78 7.04 15.18
N ARG A 95 10.49 6.59 13.94
CA ARG A 95 11.23 6.91 12.71
C ARG A 95 10.30 6.86 11.48
N PRO A 96 9.42 7.85 11.28
CA PRO A 96 8.62 7.91 10.06
C PRO A 96 9.55 8.10 8.85
N ILE A 97 9.34 7.32 7.80
CA ILE A 97 10.04 7.52 6.53
C ILE A 97 9.38 8.68 5.79
N GLY A 98 10.20 9.61 5.29
CA GLY A 98 9.78 10.82 4.58
C GLY A 98 9.56 10.61 3.07
N VAL A 99 9.48 9.36 2.61
CA VAL A 99 9.23 8.99 1.22
C VAL A 99 7.99 8.10 1.13
N ASP A 100 7.34 8.12 -0.02
CA ASP A 100 6.23 7.22 -0.34
C ASP A 100 6.80 6.01 -1.10
N LEU A 101 6.40 4.80 -0.72
CA LEU A 101 6.94 3.58 -1.32
C LEU A 101 5.96 3.07 -2.36
N GLN A 102 6.38 3.03 -3.62
CA GLN A 102 5.66 2.33 -4.67
C GLN A 102 5.46 0.87 -4.25
N HIS A 103 4.24 0.36 -4.42
CA HIS A 103 3.94 -1.04 -4.12
C HIS A 103 4.76 -1.95 -5.05
N TYR A 104 5.28 -3.06 -4.53
CA TYR A 104 6.14 -3.96 -5.32
C TYR A 104 5.44 -4.48 -6.58
N ASP A 105 4.14 -4.79 -6.51
CA ASP A 105 3.35 -5.19 -7.69
C ASP A 105 3.30 -4.09 -8.76
N GLU A 106 3.16 -2.82 -8.36
CA GLU A 106 3.17 -1.70 -9.30
C GLU A 106 4.53 -1.58 -10.00
N THR A 107 5.62 -1.74 -9.24
CA THR A 107 6.98 -1.76 -9.80
C THR A 107 7.14 -2.90 -10.81
N LEU A 108 6.76 -4.14 -10.44
CA LEU A 108 6.89 -5.31 -11.31
C LEU A 108 6.03 -5.18 -12.57
N ASP A 109 4.79 -4.70 -12.42
CA ASP A 109 3.90 -4.44 -13.55
C ASP A 109 4.49 -3.40 -14.51
N LEU A 110 5.10 -2.33 -13.98
CA LEU A 110 5.72 -1.29 -14.80
C LEU A 110 6.97 -1.80 -15.51
N LEU A 111 7.79 -2.62 -14.85
CA LEU A 111 8.94 -3.28 -15.49
C LEU A 111 8.45 -4.17 -16.66
N ASN A 112 7.48 -5.05 -16.39
CA ASN A 112 6.91 -5.96 -17.39
C ASN A 112 6.26 -5.22 -18.56
N LYS A 113 5.53 -4.11 -18.31
CA LYS A 113 4.90 -3.29 -19.36
C LYS A 113 5.90 -2.60 -20.28
N ASN A 114 7.14 -2.42 -19.82
CA ASN A 114 8.22 -1.82 -20.60
C ASN A 114 9.21 -2.87 -21.10
N ASP A 115 8.82 -4.16 -21.08
CA ASP A 115 9.63 -5.30 -21.52
C ASP A 115 10.98 -5.43 -20.78
N ILE A 116 11.07 -4.89 -19.54
CA ILE A 116 12.27 -4.97 -18.70
C ILE A 116 12.17 -6.20 -17.81
N GLY A 117 13.04 -7.17 -18.05
CA GLY A 117 13.16 -8.35 -17.19
C GLY A 117 13.75 -8.03 -15.80
N ILE A 118 13.55 -8.92 -14.83
CA ILE A 118 14.12 -8.79 -13.47
C ILE A 118 15.62 -8.53 -13.52
N ARG A 119 16.37 -9.36 -14.25
CA ARG A 119 17.83 -9.25 -14.35
C ARG A 119 18.30 -8.04 -15.15
N GLU A 120 17.50 -7.62 -16.12
CA GLU A 120 17.79 -6.42 -16.90
C GLU A 120 17.68 -5.17 -16.03
N SER A 121 16.67 -5.12 -15.15
CA SER A 121 16.47 -4.02 -14.21
C SER A 121 17.67 -3.74 -13.30
N TRP A 122 18.55 -4.72 -13.06
CA TRP A 122 19.77 -4.56 -12.26
C TRP A 122 20.87 -3.77 -12.99
N ARG A 123 20.83 -3.75 -14.31
CA ARG A 123 21.86 -3.13 -15.17
C ARG A 123 21.40 -1.83 -15.82
N THR A 124 20.09 -1.57 -15.85
CA THR A 124 19.52 -0.33 -16.38
C THR A 124 19.93 0.86 -15.51
N ASP A 125 20.14 2.03 -16.12
CA ASP A 125 20.51 3.24 -15.39
C ASP A 125 19.39 3.62 -14.40
N PRO A 126 19.70 3.92 -13.13
CA PRO A 126 18.69 4.26 -12.14
C PRO A 126 17.82 5.47 -12.50
N LYS A 127 18.32 6.45 -13.27
CA LYS A 127 17.51 7.61 -13.69
C LYS A 127 16.52 7.23 -14.77
N GLU A 128 16.91 6.34 -15.67
CA GLU A 128 16.02 5.78 -16.69
C GLU A 128 14.92 4.94 -16.04
N LEU A 129 15.28 4.03 -15.12
CA LEU A 129 14.32 3.26 -14.35
C LEU A 129 13.37 4.16 -13.55
N ALA A 130 13.88 5.19 -12.87
CA ALA A 130 13.05 6.12 -12.13
C ALA A 130 12.01 6.82 -13.03
N ALA A 131 12.42 7.24 -14.24
CA ALA A 131 11.52 7.84 -15.22
C ALA A 131 10.43 6.87 -15.69
N ILE A 132 10.78 5.60 -15.91
CA ILE A 132 9.83 4.54 -16.32
C ILE A 132 8.85 4.22 -15.18
N LEU A 133 9.36 4.13 -13.95
CA LEU A 133 8.59 3.76 -12.77
C LEU A 133 7.76 4.92 -12.19
N GLY A 134 8.03 6.15 -12.63
CA GLY A 134 7.35 7.35 -12.17
C GLY A 134 7.65 7.68 -10.71
N VAL A 135 8.90 7.52 -10.30
CA VAL A 135 9.41 7.78 -8.93
C VAL A 135 10.51 8.82 -8.91
#